data_AF-A0A315X3L2-F1
#
_entry.id   AF-A0A315X3L2-F1
#
_cell.length_a   1.000
_cell.length_b   1.000
_cell.length_c   1.000
_cell.angle_alpha   90.00
_cell.angle_beta   90.00
_cell.angle_gamma   90.00
#
_symmetry.space_group_name_H-M   'P 1'
#
loop_
_entity.id
_entity.type
_entity.pdbx_description
1 polymer ?
#
loop_
_entity_poly.entity_id
_entity_poly.type
_entity_poly.pdbx_seq_one_letter_code
_entity_poly.pdbx_strand_id
1 'polypeptide(L)'
;MRRAALALMTALAAQTASAIEEPRFETLRRSGDFELRRYAPMIVAETFVQGDLSEASGDGFRVIAGYIFGNNVSVRGDGNEKVAMTAPVTMEAGATERYRMHFVMPSAYTLETLPRPRDARVRLRELPARQMAVVRFSGFAGEDKVRERTNELLEWLRTEGLKPAGTPQLARYDPPWTLPFLRRNEVMLPLD
;
A
#
# COMPACT_ATOMS: atom_id res chain seq x y z
N MET A 1 32.58 -45.22 -37.55
CA MET A 1 32.85 -44.79 -36.17
C MET A 1 31.78 -43.79 -35.76
N ARG A 2 31.06 -44.06 -34.67
CA ARG A 2 29.80 -43.40 -34.28
C ARG A 2 30.05 -42.05 -33.58
N ARG A 3 29.07 -41.17 -33.76
CA ARG A 3 28.96 -39.75 -33.37
C ARG A 3 29.02 -39.55 -31.85
N ALA A 4 29.69 -38.48 -31.40
CA ALA A 4 29.49 -37.89 -30.09
C ALA A 4 28.83 -36.52 -30.27
N ALA A 5 27.58 -36.40 -29.83
CA ALA A 5 26.89 -35.11 -29.68
C ALA A 5 26.57 -34.96 -28.20
N LEU A 6 27.24 -34.02 -27.55
CA LEU A 6 27.04 -33.68 -26.15
C LEU A 6 25.83 -32.72 -26.08
N ALA A 7 24.69 -33.21 -25.61
CA ALA A 7 23.53 -32.37 -25.35
C ALA A 7 23.70 -31.72 -23.97
N LEU A 8 24.00 -30.41 -23.96
CA LEU A 8 24.02 -29.61 -22.74
C LEU A 8 22.59 -29.12 -22.45
N MET A 9 21.88 -29.80 -21.55
CA MET A 9 20.63 -29.28 -20.98
C MET A 9 20.96 -28.32 -19.84
N THR A 10 20.91 -27.02 -20.09
CA THR A 10 20.85 -26.03 -19.01
C THR A 10 19.39 -25.79 -18.64
N ALA A 11 19.00 -26.34 -17.48
CA ALA A 11 17.73 -26.05 -16.85
C ALA A 11 17.69 -24.56 -16.47
N LEU A 12 16.74 -23.82 -17.05
CA LEU A 12 16.44 -22.45 -16.66
C LEU A 12 15.67 -22.51 -15.33
N ALA A 13 16.35 -22.24 -14.22
CA ALA A 13 15.70 -22.10 -12.93
C ALA A 13 14.73 -20.91 -13.00
N ALA A 14 13.42 -21.20 -13.01
CA ALA A 14 12.39 -20.19 -12.88
C ALA A 14 12.51 -19.55 -11.49
N GLN A 15 13.06 -18.33 -11.45
CA GLN A 15 12.96 -17.48 -10.28
C GLN A 15 11.48 -17.17 -10.06
N THR A 16 10.89 -17.75 -9.02
CA THR A 16 9.56 -17.38 -8.55
C THR A 16 9.62 -15.93 -8.09
N ALA A 17 9.12 -15.02 -8.92
CA ALA A 17 8.84 -13.66 -8.47
C ALA A 17 7.85 -13.76 -7.29
N SER A 18 8.31 -13.44 -6.08
CA SER A 18 7.39 -13.29 -4.95
C SER A 18 6.49 -12.12 -5.28
N ALA A 19 5.19 -12.38 -5.46
CA ALA A 19 4.21 -11.31 -5.55
C ALA A 19 4.30 -10.47 -4.26
N ILE A 20 4.31 -9.16 -4.40
CA ILE A 20 4.21 -8.24 -3.26
C ILE A 20 2.80 -8.44 -2.68
N GLU A 21 2.70 -8.74 -1.39
CA GLU A 21 1.41 -8.98 -0.74
C GLU A 21 0.54 -7.72 -0.75
N GLU A 22 -0.76 -7.89 -0.98
CA GLU A 22 -1.76 -6.82 -0.97
C GLU A 22 -2.87 -7.11 0.06
N PRO A 23 -3.50 -6.07 0.64
CA PRO A 23 -4.60 -6.24 1.59
C PRO A 23 -5.77 -6.99 0.94
N ARG A 24 -6.31 -7.98 1.66
CA ARG A 24 -7.45 -8.77 1.18
C ARG A 24 -8.73 -7.94 1.17
N PHE A 25 -9.47 -8.02 0.07
CA PHE A 25 -10.80 -7.43 -0.05
C PHE A 25 -11.72 -8.28 -0.92
N GLU A 26 -13.02 -8.05 -0.77
CA GLU A 26 -14.07 -8.50 -1.67
C GLU A 26 -14.56 -7.31 -2.51
N THR A 27 -14.66 -7.46 -3.83
CA THR A 27 -15.30 -6.45 -4.69
C THR A 27 -16.83 -6.66 -4.61
N LEU A 28 -17.51 -5.71 -3.97
CA LEU A 28 -18.97 -5.71 -3.84
C LEU A 28 -19.65 -5.20 -5.10
N ARG A 29 -19.07 -4.19 -5.77
CA ARG A 29 -19.55 -3.62 -7.03
C ARG A 29 -18.39 -3.11 -7.88
N ARG A 30 -18.56 -3.09 -9.19
CA ARG A 30 -17.60 -2.53 -10.15
C ARG A 30 -18.31 -1.82 -11.29
N SER A 31 -17.81 -0.63 -11.65
CA SER A 31 -18.25 0.15 -12.81
C SER A 31 -17.02 0.77 -13.47
N GLY A 32 -16.53 0.16 -14.56
CA GLY A 32 -15.29 0.59 -15.21
C GLY A 32 -14.08 0.54 -14.25
N ASP A 33 -13.49 1.71 -14.00
CA ASP A 33 -12.37 1.92 -13.09
C ASP A 33 -12.78 2.13 -11.62
N PHE A 34 -14.08 2.20 -11.36
CA PHE A 34 -14.63 2.36 -10.01
C PHE A 34 -14.99 1.02 -9.39
N GLU A 35 -14.72 0.88 -8.10
CA GLU A 35 -15.05 -0.30 -7.32
C GLU A 35 -15.58 0.08 -5.94
N LEU A 36 -16.53 -0.71 -5.45
CA LEU A 36 -16.88 -0.78 -4.04
C LEU A 36 -16.23 -2.04 -3.47
N ARG A 37 -15.37 -1.89 -2.48
CA ARG A 37 -14.61 -3.00 -1.88
C ARG A 37 -14.91 -3.11 -0.39
N ARG A 38 -14.99 -4.35 0.12
CA ARG A 38 -14.98 -4.65 1.55
C ARG A 38 -13.62 -5.22 1.92
N TYR A 39 -12.83 -4.44 2.65
CA TYR A 39 -11.53 -4.88 3.18
C TYR A 39 -11.71 -5.69 4.45
N ALA A 40 -10.92 -6.77 4.57
CA ALA A 40 -10.75 -7.48 5.84
C ALA A 40 -10.01 -6.62 6.87
N PRO A 41 -10.06 -6.95 8.17
CA PRO A 41 -9.20 -6.32 9.16
C PRO A 41 -7.73 -6.49 8.79
N MET A 42 -6.92 -5.47 9.04
CA MET A 42 -5.50 -5.46 8.70
C MET A 42 -4.72 -4.63 9.70
N ILE A 43 -3.45 -4.97 9.90
CA ILE A 43 -2.54 -4.17 10.72
C ILE A 43 -1.76 -3.23 9.80
N VAL A 44 -1.59 -1.99 10.22
CA VAL A 44 -0.77 -1.01 9.52
C VAL A 44 0.33 -0.48 10.42
N ALA A 45 1.49 -0.23 9.82
CA ALA A 45 2.48 0.70 10.37
C ALA A 45 2.22 2.07 9.77
N GLU A 46 2.09 3.09 10.61
CA GLU A 46 1.80 4.45 10.17
C GLU A 46 2.72 5.48 10.81
N THR A 47 2.87 6.60 10.12
CA THR A 47 3.60 7.78 10.57
C THR A 47 2.88 9.03 10.09
N PHE A 48 3.13 10.15 10.77
CA PHE A 48 2.59 11.46 10.42
C PHE A 48 3.75 12.40 10.08
N VAL A 49 3.62 13.09 8.95
CA VAL A 49 4.66 13.95 8.38
C VAL A 49 4.03 15.24 7.87
N GLN A 50 4.83 16.30 7.78
CA GLN A 50 4.43 17.61 7.26
C GLN A 50 4.94 17.81 5.82
N GLY A 51 4.58 18.93 5.22
CA GLY A 51 4.97 19.30 3.85
C GLY A 51 3.85 19.03 2.86
N ASP A 52 4.13 19.32 1.58
CA ASP A 52 3.23 18.96 0.49
C ASP A 52 3.18 17.43 0.27
N LEU A 53 2.28 16.96 -0.61
CA LEU A 53 2.13 15.52 -0.86
C LEU A 53 3.46 14.84 -1.28
N SER A 54 4.32 15.54 -2.02
CA SER A 54 5.58 14.99 -2.54
C SER A 54 6.62 14.86 -1.42
N GLU A 55 6.85 15.93 -0.67
CA GLU A 55 7.76 15.94 0.48
C GLU A 55 7.32 14.93 1.55
N ALA A 56 6.04 14.99 1.92
CA ALA A 56 5.45 14.07 2.88
C ALA A 56 5.52 12.61 2.41
N SER A 57 5.35 12.35 1.11
CA SER A 57 5.53 11.00 0.57
C SER A 57 6.94 10.47 0.80
N GLY A 58 7.96 11.27 0.51
CA GLY A 58 9.35 10.85 0.66
C GLY A 58 9.74 10.63 2.12
N ASP A 59 9.39 11.59 2.98
CA ASP A 59 9.73 11.53 4.41
C ASP A 59 8.97 10.43 5.15
N GLY A 60 7.66 10.30 4.88
CA GLY A 60 6.85 9.22 5.43
C GLY A 60 7.40 7.85 5.04
N PHE A 61 7.78 7.69 3.77
CA PHE A 61 8.29 6.42 3.28
C PHE A 61 9.62 6.08 3.94
N ARG A 62 10.52 7.05 4.11
CA ARG A 62 11.80 6.84 4.79
C ARG A 62 11.64 6.35 6.23
N VAL A 63 10.66 6.90 6.96
CA VAL A 63 10.36 6.49 8.34
C VAL A 63 9.85 5.04 8.40
N ILE A 64 8.86 4.71 7.57
CA ILE A 64 8.30 3.35 7.52
C ILE A 64 9.31 2.34 6.98
N ALA A 65 10.07 2.70 5.94
CA ALA A 65 11.15 1.89 5.39
C ALA A 65 12.21 1.58 6.45
N GLY A 66 12.58 2.57 7.27
CA GLY A 66 13.47 2.35 8.40
C GLY A 66 12.94 1.24 9.33
N TYR A 67 11.66 1.29 9.70
CA TYR A 67 11.04 0.26 10.52
C TYR A 67 11.09 -1.13 9.86
N ILE A 68 10.58 -1.29 8.63
CA ILE A 68 10.49 -2.59 7.97
C ILE A 68 11.86 -3.18 7.60
N PHE A 69 12.89 -2.35 7.43
CA PHE A 69 14.25 -2.82 7.12
C PHE A 69 15.17 -2.98 8.34
N GLY A 70 14.63 -2.89 9.56
CA GLY A 70 15.34 -3.32 10.78
C GLY A 70 15.61 -2.24 11.83
N ASN A 71 15.03 -1.03 11.72
CA ASN A 71 15.00 -0.06 12.82
C ASN A 71 13.91 -0.41 13.84
N ASN A 72 13.98 -1.63 14.35
CA ASN A 72 13.00 -2.23 15.25
C ASN A 72 13.69 -3.18 16.24
N VAL A 73 12.94 -3.68 17.21
CA VAL A 73 13.35 -4.71 18.16
C VAL A 73 12.50 -5.94 17.89
N SER A 74 13.11 -7.07 17.53
CA SER A 74 12.36 -8.31 17.34
C SER A 74 11.73 -8.74 18.66
N VAL A 75 10.52 -9.29 18.58
CA VAL A 75 9.84 -9.91 19.73
C VAL A 75 10.22 -11.38 19.89
N ARG A 76 10.94 -11.95 18.92
CA ARG A 76 11.34 -13.37 18.89
C ARG A 76 12.76 -13.62 19.45
N GLY A 77 13.50 -12.57 19.81
CA GLY A 77 14.85 -12.67 20.37
C GLY A 77 15.59 -11.35 20.39
N ASP A 78 16.87 -11.39 20.77
CA ASP A 78 17.73 -10.22 20.82
C ASP A 78 18.14 -9.78 19.40
N GLY A 79 17.64 -8.63 18.96
CA GLY A 79 18.04 -8.04 17.67
C GLY A 79 16.94 -7.26 16.96
N ASN A 80 17.06 -7.17 15.65
CA ASN A 80 16.08 -6.59 14.74
C ASN A 80 15.56 -7.63 13.74
N GLU A 81 14.47 -7.31 13.05
CA GLU A 81 13.84 -8.17 12.06
C GLU A 81 13.53 -7.38 10.78
N LYS A 82 13.69 -8.02 9.62
CA LYS A 82 13.19 -7.47 8.36
C LYS A 82 11.75 -7.90 8.15
N VAL A 83 10.87 -6.94 7.97
CA VAL A 83 9.47 -7.16 7.60
C VAL A 83 9.36 -7.12 6.07
N ALA A 84 8.66 -8.09 5.49
CA ALA A 84 8.46 -8.14 4.05
C ALA A 84 7.70 -6.91 3.53
N MET A 85 8.03 -6.47 2.32
CA MET A 85 7.30 -5.40 1.67
C MET A 85 5.89 -5.85 1.25
N THR A 86 4.91 -4.97 1.35
CA THR A 86 3.56 -5.09 0.83
C THR A 86 3.24 -3.88 -0.07
N ALA A 87 2.10 -3.95 -0.76
CA ALA A 87 1.51 -2.86 -1.49
C ALA A 87 0.02 -2.74 -1.10
N PRO A 88 -0.61 -1.57 -1.23
CA PRO A 88 -0.02 -0.28 -1.60
C PRO A 88 0.68 0.43 -0.43
N VAL A 89 1.46 1.45 -0.75
CA VAL A 89 1.81 2.53 0.19
C VAL A 89 0.72 3.59 0.10
N THR A 90 0.13 3.95 1.23
CA THR A 90 -1.04 4.83 1.27
C THR A 90 -0.73 6.16 1.94
N MET A 91 -1.19 7.26 1.32
CA MET A 91 -1.13 8.62 1.83
C MET A 91 -2.55 9.15 2.07
N GLU A 92 -2.77 9.79 3.21
CA GLU A 92 -4.04 10.41 3.58
C GLU A 92 -3.77 11.78 4.19
N ALA A 93 -4.53 12.81 3.81
CA ALA A 93 -4.49 14.07 4.53
C ALA A 93 -5.04 13.88 5.95
N GLY A 94 -4.22 14.14 6.95
CA GLY A 94 -4.57 14.12 8.36
C GLY A 94 -5.00 15.50 8.87
N ALA A 95 -5.31 15.58 10.17
CA ALA A 95 -5.60 16.85 10.82
C ALA A 95 -4.34 17.73 10.91
N THR A 96 -4.50 19.06 10.82
CA THR A 96 -3.41 20.05 11.02
C THR A 96 -2.23 19.94 10.04
N GLU A 97 -2.49 20.09 8.74
CA GLU A 97 -1.45 20.18 7.68
C GLU A 97 -0.42 19.05 7.72
N ARG A 98 -0.87 17.86 8.12
CA ARG A 98 -0.03 16.67 8.21
C ARG A 98 -0.61 15.59 7.35
N TYR A 99 0.24 14.86 6.64
CA TYR A 99 -0.13 13.63 5.96
C TYR A 99 0.12 12.44 6.88
N ARG A 100 -0.82 11.49 6.87
CA ARG A 100 -0.63 10.14 7.39
C ARG A 100 -0.14 9.26 6.25
N MET A 101 1.08 8.73 6.37
CA MET A 101 1.50 7.61 5.55
C MET A 101 1.23 6.31 6.31
N HIS A 102 0.72 5.29 5.63
CA HIS A 102 0.67 3.96 6.21
C HIS A 102 1.00 2.85 5.20
N PHE A 103 1.44 1.74 5.77
CA PHE A 103 1.86 0.53 5.08
C PHE A 103 1.18 -0.67 5.73
N VAL A 104 0.59 -1.54 4.92
CA VAL A 104 -0.08 -2.74 5.42
C VAL A 104 0.96 -3.76 5.86
N MET A 105 0.85 -4.29 7.06
CA MET A 105 1.76 -5.34 7.53
C MET A 105 1.42 -6.67 6.83
N PRO A 106 2.43 -7.51 6.48
CA PRO A 106 2.17 -8.83 5.94
C PRO A 106 1.24 -9.65 6.85
N SER A 107 0.31 -10.40 6.27
CA SER A 107 -0.73 -11.13 7.02
C SER A 107 -0.20 -12.24 7.93
N ALA A 108 1.08 -12.60 7.79
CA ALA A 108 1.76 -13.52 8.70
C ALA A 108 2.00 -12.94 10.10
N TYR A 109 1.86 -11.62 10.27
CA TYR A 109 2.04 -10.95 11.56
C TYR A 109 0.72 -10.63 12.26
N THR A 110 0.75 -10.75 13.59
CA THR A 110 -0.18 -10.13 14.54
C THR A 110 0.50 -8.95 15.27
N LEU A 111 -0.27 -8.11 15.97
CA LEU A 111 0.29 -7.00 16.77
C LEU A 111 1.33 -7.46 17.80
N GLU A 112 1.15 -8.66 18.35
CA GLU A 112 2.03 -9.25 19.37
C GLU A 112 3.33 -9.79 18.77
N THR A 113 3.28 -10.23 17.51
CA THR A 113 4.42 -10.83 16.80
C THR A 113 5.21 -9.82 15.97
N LEU A 114 4.67 -8.61 15.76
CA LEU A 114 5.39 -7.55 15.06
C LEU A 114 6.59 -7.07 15.87
N PRO A 115 7.73 -6.79 15.22
CA PRO A 115 8.85 -6.19 15.92
C PRO A 115 8.45 -4.79 16.39
N ARG A 116 8.92 -4.39 17.57
CA ARG A 116 8.59 -3.10 18.17
C ARG A 116 9.40 -1.99 17.48
N PRO A 117 8.76 -0.91 17.01
CA PRO A 117 9.51 0.19 16.38
C PRO A 117 10.49 0.85 17.36
N ARG A 118 11.67 1.22 16.88
CA ARG A 118 12.61 2.07 17.65
C ARG A 118 12.34 3.56 17.46
N ASP A 119 11.82 3.94 16.28
CA ASP A 119 11.40 5.30 15.99
C ASP A 119 9.99 5.54 16.54
N ALA A 120 9.86 6.45 17.50
CA ALA A 120 8.59 6.78 18.16
C ALA A 120 7.53 7.39 17.22
N ARG A 121 7.93 7.82 16.01
CA ARG A 121 6.99 8.29 14.97
C ARG A 121 6.22 7.15 14.33
N VAL A 122 6.75 5.92 14.37
CA VAL A 122 6.08 4.74 13.81
C VAL A 122 5.09 4.18 14.83
N ARG A 123 3.84 4.07 14.42
CA ARG A 123 2.76 3.50 15.23
C ARG A 123 2.20 2.27 14.53
N LEU A 124 2.00 1.21 15.28
CA LEU A 124 1.33 0.00 14.81
C LEU A 124 -0.12 0.04 15.30
N ARG A 125 -1.08 -0.18 14.40
CA ARG A 125 -2.48 -0.31 14.78
C ARG A 125 -3.26 -1.22 13.87
N GLU A 126 -4.35 -1.75 14.40
CA GLU A 126 -5.33 -2.49 13.62
C GLU A 126 -6.33 -1.53 12.97
N LEU A 127 -6.63 -1.79 11.70
CA LEU A 127 -7.77 -1.24 10.98
C LEU A 127 -8.87 -2.30 11.00
N PRO A 128 -10.06 -2.01 11.55
CA PRO A 128 -11.18 -2.92 11.42
C PRO A 128 -11.60 -3.07 9.96
N ALA A 129 -12.34 -4.14 9.69
CA ALA A 129 -13.02 -4.36 8.42
C ALA A 129 -13.81 -3.10 8.03
N ARG A 130 -13.71 -2.71 6.76
CA ARG A 130 -14.28 -1.46 6.27
C ARG A 130 -14.64 -1.53 4.81
N GLN A 131 -15.64 -0.75 4.43
CA GLN A 131 -15.96 -0.55 3.02
C GLN A 131 -15.23 0.67 2.49
N MET A 132 -14.70 0.54 1.29
CA MET A 132 -13.99 1.60 0.58
C MET A 132 -14.56 1.72 -0.82
N ALA A 133 -14.82 2.93 -1.24
CA ALA A 133 -14.98 3.28 -2.65
C ALA A 133 -13.59 3.51 -3.24
N VAL A 134 -13.35 3.03 -4.46
CA VAL A 134 -12.03 3.11 -5.11
C VAL A 134 -12.20 3.54 -6.55
N VAL A 135 -11.31 4.42 -7.03
CA VAL A 135 -11.09 4.66 -8.45
C VAL A 135 -9.64 4.35 -8.80
N ARG A 136 -9.44 3.52 -9.82
CA ARG A 136 -8.11 3.16 -10.33
C ARG A 136 -7.69 4.11 -11.45
N PHE A 137 -6.40 4.45 -11.50
CA PHE A 137 -5.81 5.21 -12.59
C PHE A 137 -4.32 4.89 -12.77
N SER A 138 -3.77 5.28 -13.93
CA SER A 138 -2.34 5.18 -14.22
C SER A 138 -1.69 6.56 -14.40
N GLY A 139 -0.36 6.58 -14.52
CA GLY A 139 0.42 7.80 -14.67
C GLY A 139 0.98 8.33 -13.34
N PHE A 140 1.24 9.64 -13.31
CA PHE A 140 1.72 10.33 -12.12
C PHE A 140 0.57 10.64 -11.17
N ALA A 141 0.81 10.46 -9.87
CA ALA A 141 -0.16 10.71 -8.80
C ALA A 141 0.21 11.97 -7.99
N GLY A 142 0.34 13.10 -8.69
CA GLY A 142 0.49 14.42 -8.06
C GLY A 142 -0.84 14.96 -7.52
N GLU A 143 -0.80 16.01 -6.71
CA GLU A 143 -1.97 16.56 -6.01
C GLU A 143 -3.14 16.87 -6.95
N ASP A 144 -2.87 17.44 -8.12
CA ASP A 144 -3.89 17.76 -9.13
C ASP A 144 -4.60 16.50 -9.65
N LYS A 145 -3.84 15.44 -9.96
CA LYS A 145 -4.41 14.18 -10.43
C LYS A 145 -5.20 13.48 -9.31
N VAL A 146 -4.69 13.52 -8.08
CA VAL A 146 -5.40 12.98 -6.92
C VAL A 146 -6.72 13.70 -6.70
N ARG A 147 -6.73 15.04 -6.80
CA ARG A 147 -7.94 15.86 -6.66
C ARG A 147 -8.96 15.58 -7.76
N GLU A 148 -8.50 15.49 -9.02
CA GLU A 148 -9.34 15.11 -10.17
C GLU A 148 -10.03 13.75 -9.92
N ARG A 149 -9.26 12.71 -9.59
CA ARG A 149 -9.81 11.37 -9.33
C ARG A 149 -10.69 11.31 -8.09
N THR A 150 -10.39 12.12 -7.07
CA THR A 150 -11.27 12.26 -5.90
C THR A 150 -12.64 12.79 -6.29
N ASN A 151 -12.69 13.83 -7.12
CA ASN A 151 -13.96 14.42 -7.56
C ASN A 151 -14.79 13.43 -8.38
N GLU A 152 -14.16 12.70 -9.31
CA GLU A 152 -14.83 11.64 -10.08
C GLU A 152 -15.38 10.54 -9.16
N LEU A 153 -14.62 10.13 -8.13
CA LEU A 153 -15.07 9.13 -7.16
C LEU A 153 -16.26 9.61 -6.33
N LEU A 154 -16.26 10.88 -5.91
CA LEU A 154 -17.37 11.49 -5.19
C LEU A 154 -18.64 11.60 -6.06
N GLU A 155 -18.48 11.94 -7.34
CA GLU A 155 -19.58 11.99 -8.30
C GLU A 155 -20.17 10.60 -8.52
N TRP A 156 -19.32 9.58 -8.69
CA TRP A 156 -19.77 8.19 -8.79
C TRP A 156 -20.51 7.75 -7.52
N LEU A 157 -19.98 8.02 -6.33
CA LEU A 157 -20.65 7.72 -5.07
C LEU A 157 -22.04 8.33 -4.96
N ARG A 158 -22.21 9.58 -5.43
CA ARG A 158 -23.50 10.25 -5.47
C ARG A 158 -24.50 9.51 -6.37
N THR A 159 -24.05 8.98 -7.52
CA THR A 159 -24.91 8.17 -8.40
C THR A 159 -25.31 6.82 -7.78
N GLU A 160 -24.44 6.26 -6.94
CA GLU A 160 -24.70 5.02 -6.19
C GLU A 160 -25.52 5.23 -4.91
N GLY A 161 -25.85 6.49 -4.56
CA GLY A 161 -26.56 6.82 -3.32
C GLY A 161 -25.74 6.55 -2.05
N LEU A 162 -24.41 6.51 -2.15
CA LEU A 162 -23.49 6.25 -1.05
C LEU A 162 -22.88 7.54 -0.49
N LYS A 163 -22.51 7.52 0.80
CA LYS A 163 -21.88 8.66 1.49
C LYS A 163 -20.44 8.33 1.91
N PRO A 164 -19.48 9.23 1.66
CA PRO A 164 -18.11 9.09 2.17
C PRO A 164 -18.05 9.40 3.67
N ALA A 165 -17.19 8.67 4.39
CA ALA A 165 -17.03 8.72 5.85
C ALA A 165 -15.65 9.21 6.31
N GLY A 166 -14.90 9.91 5.44
CA GLY A 166 -13.55 10.34 5.77
C GLY A 166 -12.84 11.03 4.62
N THR A 167 -11.52 11.16 4.76
CA THR A 167 -10.67 11.84 3.77
C THR A 167 -10.22 10.88 2.67
N PRO A 168 -9.97 11.39 1.44
CA PRO A 168 -9.42 10.58 0.36
C PRO A 168 -8.03 10.05 0.70
N GLN A 169 -7.77 8.82 0.27
CA GLN A 169 -6.49 8.14 0.41
C GLN A 169 -5.89 7.85 -0.96
N LEU A 170 -4.64 8.27 -1.19
CA LEU A 170 -3.87 7.88 -2.35
C LEU A 170 -3.12 6.58 -2.06
N ALA A 171 -3.41 5.51 -2.80
CA ALA A 171 -2.71 4.23 -2.74
C ALA A 171 -1.82 4.04 -3.98
N ARG A 172 -0.52 3.79 -3.76
CA ARG A 172 0.47 3.56 -4.82
C ARG A 172 1.04 2.15 -4.69
N TYR A 173 0.96 1.39 -5.77
CA TYR A 173 1.32 -0.02 -5.78
C TYR A 173 2.71 -0.29 -6.34
N ASP A 174 3.14 0.58 -7.26
CA ASP A 174 4.34 0.35 -8.05
C ASP A 174 5.54 1.12 -7.52
N PRO A 175 6.74 0.54 -7.61
CA PRO A 175 7.98 1.25 -7.32
C PRO A 175 8.23 2.46 -8.25
N PRO A 176 9.10 3.40 -7.84
CA PRO A 176 9.36 4.62 -8.62
C PRO A 176 10.00 4.37 -9.99
N TRP A 177 10.63 3.22 -10.23
CA TRP A 177 11.21 2.85 -11.53
C TRP A 177 10.20 2.30 -12.53
N THR A 178 8.97 1.96 -12.12
CA THR A 178 7.92 1.53 -13.05
C THR A 178 7.56 2.69 -13.98
N LEU A 179 7.44 2.42 -15.29
CA LEU A 179 7.07 3.42 -16.28
C LEU A 179 5.71 4.05 -15.93
N PRO A 180 5.53 5.39 -16.02
CA PRO A 180 4.35 6.06 -15.48
C PRO A 180 3.02 5.49 -15.96
N PHE A 181 2.87 5.20 -17.25
CA PHE A 181 1.63 4.66 -17.84
C PHE A 181 1.34 3.20 -17.45
N LEU A 182 2.32 2.48 -16.87
CA LEU A 182 2.15 1.13 -16.33
C LEU A 182 1.89 1.12 -14.83
N ARG A 183 2.04 2.26 -14.14
CA ARG A 183 1.77 2.34 -12.69
C ARG A 183 0.28 2.17 -12.43
N ARG A 184 -0.05 1.41 -11.39
CA ARG A 184 -1.35 1.35 -10.74
C ARG A 184 -1.32 2.29 -9.54
N ASN A 185 -2.21 3.28 -9.59
CA ASN A 185 -2.56 4.12 -8.47
C ASN A 185 -4.06 4.03 -8.24
N GLU A 186 -4.47 4.30 -7.00
CA GLU A 186 -5.87 4.36 -6.62
C GLU A 186 -6.13 5.55 -5.72
N VAL A 187 -7.29 6.18 -5.89
CA VAL A 187 -7.88 7.04 -4.83
C VAL A 187 -8.96 6.21 -4.15
N MET A 188 -8.93 6.18 -2.82
CA MET A 188 -9.86 5.42 -2.00
C MET A 188 -10.58 6.35 -1.01
N LEU A 189 -11.87 6.11 -0.77
CA LEU A 189 -12.68 6.82 0.21
C LEU A 189 -13.37 5.82 1.13
N PRO A 190 -13.23 5.93 2.48
CA PRO A 190 -14.02 5.12 3.39
C PRO A 190 -15.50 5.47 3.29
N LEU A 191 -16.35 4.48 3.55
CA LEU A 191 -17.81 4.63 3.57
C LEU A 191 -18.37 4.35 4.97
N ASP A 192 -19.54 4.93 5.25
CA ASP A 192 -20.31 4.73 6.49
C ASP A 192 -20.87 3.29 6.60
#